data_AF-A0A538S0M7-F1
#
_entry.id   AF-A0A538S0M7-F1
#
_cell.length_a   1.000
_cell.length_b   1.000
_cell.length_c   1.000
_cell.angle_alpha   90.00
_cell.angle_beta   90.00
_cell.angle_gamma   90.00
#
_symmetry.space_group_name_H-M   'P 1'
#
loop_
_entity.id
_entity.type
_entity.pdbx_description
1 polymer ?
#
loop_
_entity_poly.entity_id
_entity_poly.type
_entity_poly.pdbx_seq_one_letter_code
_entity_poly.pdbx_strand_id
1 'polypeptide(L)'
;MPILYHYTDEAGLNAILTSGFLNPSLASTSRNDVRYGDGQYLTDIEPDTMTAAQLSRDLIGHPFAGRRFTHYLAIEVAELQVVEGRACVFVIRNDQPLEISSRLVRSGAS
;
A
#
# COMPACT_ATOMS: atom_id res chain seq x y z
N MET A 1 -7.33 6.29 -15.75
CA MET A 1 -6.00 5.82 -15.33
C MET A 1 -6.23 4.94 -14.10
N PRO A 2 -5.66 3.73 -14.03
CA PRO A 2 -5.89 2.83 -12.89
C PRO A 2 -5.23 3.41 -11.64
N ILE A 3 -6.01 3.57 -10.58
CA ILE A 3 -5.56 4.06 -9.27
C ILE A 3 -5.67 2.93 -8.27
N LEU A 4 -4.62 2.74 -7.48
CA LEU A 4 -4.63 1.84 -6.33
C LEU A 4 -4.13 2.59 -5.09
N TYR A 5 -4.42 2.05 -3.92
CA TYR A 5 -4.19 2.68 -2.65
C TYR A 5 -3.11 1.95 -1.85
N HIS A 6 -2.19 2.71 -1.27
CA HIS A 6 -1.30 2.21 -0.21
C HIS A 6 -1.78 2.78 1.12
N TYR A 7 -2.15 1.91 2.06
CA TYR A 7 -2.50 2.33 3.41
C TYR A 7 -1.30 2.26 4.36
N THR A 8 -1.23 3.22 5.26
CA THR A 8 -0.19 3.40 6.26
C THR A 8 -0.76 4.14 7.49
N ASP A 9 0.10 4.48 8.44
CA ASP A 9 -0.18 5.49 9.46
C ASP A 9 0.35 6.88 9.06
N GLU A 10 0.06 7.89 9.89
CA GLU A 10 0.44 9.29 9.68
C GLU A 10 1.96 9.45 9.50
N ALA A 11 2.74 8.76 10.34
CA ALA A 11 4.20 8.83 10.30
C ALA A 11 4.74 8.26 8.99
N GLY A 12 4.21 7.11 8.55
CA GLY A 12 4.57 6.50 7.28
C GLY A 12 4.17 7.37 6.09
N LEU A 13 2.98 7.96 6.10
CA LEU A 13 2.56 8.90 5.05
C LEU A 13 3.55 10.07 4.95
N ASN A 14 3.86 10.73 6.07
CA ASN A 14 4.77 11.88 6.09
C ASN A 14 6.19 11.51 5.60
N ALA A 15 6.69 10.33 5.97
CA ALA A 15 7.99 9.85 5.51
C ALA A 15 8.00 9.59 4.00
N ILE A 16 6.93 8.98 3.46
CA ILE A 16 6.78 8.72 2.03
C ILE A 16 6.68 10.04 1.25
N LEU A 17 5.87 11.00 1.72
CA LEU A 17 5.73 12.32 1.07
C LEU A 17 7.03 13.13 1.12
N THR A 18 7.78 13.06 2.22
CA THR A 18 9.05 13.78 2.37
C THR A 18 10.14 13.19 1.48
N SER A 19 10.22 11.87 1.40
CA SER A 19 11.23 11.19 0.59
C SER A 19 10.88 11.15 -0.90
N GLY A 20 9.59 11.14 -1.25
CA GLY A 20 9.11 10.90 -2.60
C GLY A 20 9.13 9.42 -3.01
N PHE A 21 9.41 8.50 -2.07
CA PHE A 21 9.59 7.08 -2.36
C PHE A 21 8.69 6.18 -1.49
N LEU A 22 8.16 5.12 -2.12
CA LEU A 22 7.52 4.00 -1.45
C LEU A 22 8.45 2.79 -1.44
N ASN A 23 8.93 2.42 -0.26
CA ASN A 23 9.84 1.30 -0.09
C ASN A 23 9.14 -0.05 -0.29
N PRO A 24 9.80 -1.05 -0.89
CA PRO A 24 9.26 -2.39 -1.03
C PRO A 24 9.26 -3.14 0.30
N SER A 25 8.31 -4.06 0.44
CA SER A 25 8.42 -5.14 1.42
C SER A 25 9.27 -6.26 0.82
N LEU A 26 10.33 -6.67 1.53
CA LEU A 26 11.29 -7.68 1.07
C LEU A 26 11.21 -8.94 1.92
N ALA A 27 11.22 -10.11 1.29
CA ALA A 27 11.18 -11.40 1.99
C ALA A 27 12.41 -11.61 2.88
N SER A 28 13.53 -10.97 2.53
CA SER A 28 14.78 -10.97 3.30
C SER A 28 14.65 -10.30 4.67
N THR A 29 13.74 -9.32 4.81
CA THR A 29 13.55 -8.54 6.05
C THR A 29 12.22 -8.84 6.75
N SER A 30 11.17 -9.22 6.02
CA SER A 30 9.83 -9.42 6.57
C SER A 30 9.09 -10.60 5.94
N ARG A 31 9.53 -11.83 6.26
CA ARG A 31 8.93 -13.08 5.74
C ARG A 31 7.40 -13.21 5.87
N ASN A 32 6.79 -12.60 6.88
CA ASN A 32 5.33 -12.71 7.10
C ASN A 32 4.50 -11.75 6.24
N ASP A 33 5.09 -10.63 5.82
CA ASP A 33 4.41 -9.54 5.09
C ASP A 33 4.57 -9.70 3.56
N VAL A 34 5.46 -10.59 3.10
CA VAL A 34 5.77 -10.81 1.67
C VAL A 34 5.15 -12.11 1.16
N ARG A 35 3.82 -12.17 1.16
CA ARG A 35 3.08 -13.37 0.72
C ARG A 35 3.03 -13.56 -0.79
N TYR A 36 3.15 -12.46 -1.56
CA TYR A 36 2.97 -12.46 -3.01
C TYR A 36 4.25 -12.04 -3.77
N GLY A 37 5.40 -12.10 -3.08
CA GLY A 37 6.70 -11.69 -3.60
C GLY A 37 7.09 -10.27 -3.19
N ASP A 38 8.37 -9.95 -3.38
CA ASP A 38 8.95 -8.66 -3.06
C ASP A 38 8.26 -7.54 -3.87
N GLY A 39 7.94 -6.44 -3.19
CA GLY A 39 7.21 -5.36 -3.85
C GLY A 39 6.54 -4.36 -2.94
N GLN A 40 5.94 -3.35 -3.58
CA GLN A 40 5.03 -2.42 -2.91
C GLN A 40 3.61 -2.98 -2.96
N TYR A 41 2.98 -3.09 -1.79
CA TYR A 41 1.64 -3.66 -1.64
C TYR A 41 0.58 -2.57 -1.70
N LEU A 42 -0.45 -2.80 -2.50
CA LEU A 42 -1.55 -1.88 -2.77
C LEU A 42 -2.90 -2.59 -2.68
N THR A 43 -3.97 -1.81 -2.67
CA THR A 43 -5.36 -2.29 -2.68
C THR A 43 -6.23 -1.44 -3.60
N ASP A 44 -7.32 -1.99 -4.08
CA ASP A 44 -8.39 -1.29 -4.79
C ASP A 44 -9.49 -0.77 -3.84
N ILE A 45 -9.36 -1.02 -2.53
CA ILE A 45 -10.31 -0.51 -1.53
C ILE A 45 -10.10 1.01 -1.34
N GLU A 46 -11.07 1.78 -1.82
CA GLU A 46 -11.06 3.24 -1.69
C GLU A 46 -11.11 3.70 -0.21
N PRO A 47 -10.44 4.82 0.13
CA PRO A 47 -10.53 5.42 1.47
C PRO A 47 -11.98 5.78 1.82
N ASP A 48 -12.27 5.85 3.12
CA ASP A 48 -13.59 6.16 3.68
C ASP A 48 -14.71 5.13 3.37
N THR A 49 -14.40 4.01 2.70
CA THR A 49 -15.37 2.93 2.43
C THR A 49 -15.40 1.84 3.49
N MET A 50 -14.32 1.71 4.27
CA MET A 50 -14.14 0.71 5.30
C MET A 50 -13.47 1.31 6.52
N THR A 51 -13.81 0.81 7.71
CA THR A 51 -13.07 1.14 8.93
C THR A 51 -11.67 0.52 8.90
N ALA A 52 -10.73 1.11 9.64
CA ALA A 52 -9.39 0.57 9.82
C ALA A 52 -9.36 -0.91 10.28
N ALA A 53 -10.33 -1.34 11.10
CA ALA A 53 -10.44 -2.73 11.54
C ALA A 53 -10.92 -3.68 10.42
N GLN A 54 -11.78 -3.20 9.51
CA GLN A 54 -12.20 -3.95 8.32
C GLN A 54 -11.04 -4.05 7.32
N LEU A 55 -10.35 -2.94 7.04
CA LEU A 55 -9.14 -2.95 6.21
C LEU A 55 -8.09 -3.94 6.74
N SER A 56 -7.84 -3.93 8.05
CA SER A 56 -6.91 -4.88 8.68
C SER A 56 -7.34 -6.33 8.50
N ARG A 57 -8.63 -6.63 8.65
CA ARG A 57 -9.16 -7.98 8.42
C ARG A 57 -9.01 -8.39 6.96
N ASP A 58 -9.38 -7.52 6.03
CA ASP A 58 -9.49 -7.88 4.62
C ASP A 58 -8.10 -7.95 3.98
N LEU A 59 -7.20 -7.01 4.28
CA LEU A 59 -5.87 -6.90 3.67
C LEU A 59 -4.83 -7.84 4.29
N ILE A 60 -4.90 -8.12 5.60
CA ILE A 60 -3.88 -8.96 6.28
C ILE A 60 -4.45 -10.14 7.08
N GLY A 61 -5.78 -10.33 7.11
CA GLY A 61 -6.42 -11.49 7.75
C GLY A 61 -6.58 -11.38 9.27
N HIS A 62 -6.36 -10.21 9.86
CA HIS A 62 -6.43 -10.02 11.31
C HIS A 62 -6.96 -8.63 11.66
N PRO A 63 -8.02 -8.48 12.49
CA PRO A 63 -8.70 -7.20 12.67
C PRO A 63 -7.99 -6.21 13.61
N PHE A 64 -7.04 -6.67 14.45
CA PHE A 64 -6.46 -5.83 15.51
C PHE A 64 -5.22 -5.03 15.07
N ALA A 65 -4.93 -4.92 13.77
CA ALA A 65 -3.82 -4.12 13.25
C ALA A 65 -4.29 -2.83 12.55
N GLY A 66 -5.52 -2.37 12.82
CA GLY A 66 -6.14 -1.20 12.20
C GLY A 66 -5.29 0.08 12.24
N ARG A 67 -4.42 0.24 13.25
CA ARG A 67 -3.46 1.35 13.33
C ARG A 67 -2.67 1.58 12.02
N ARG A 68 -2.38 0.52 11.26
CA ARG A 68 -1.62 0.58 9.99
C ARG A 68 -2.44 1.14 8.81
N PHE A 69 -3.74 1.38 9.00
CA PHE A 69 -4.70 1.71 7.94
C PHE A 69 -5.49 2.97 8.32
N THR A 70 -4.79 4.03 8.71
CA THR A 70 -5.41 5.32 9.11
C THR A 70 -5.15 6.43 8.10
N HIS A 71 -4.16 6.24 7.24
CA HIS A 71 -3.75 7.16 6.20
C HIS A 71 -3.51 6.41 4.91
N TYR A 72 -3.57 7.11 3.79
CA TYR A 72 -3.40 6.49 2.49
C TYR A 72 -2.67 7.37 1.49
N LEU A 73 -2.15 6.72 0.45
CA LEU A 73 -1.73 7.32 -0.82
C LEU A 73 -2.53 6.67 -1.95
N ALA A 74 -3.11 7.49 -2.83
CA ALA A 74 -3.70 7.08 -4.09
C ALA A 74 -2.63 7.21 -5.19
N ILE A 75 -2.25 6.10 -5.79
CA ILE A 75 -1.12 5.99 -6.71
C ILE A 75 -1.64 5.60 -8.08
N GLU A 76 -1.22 6.33 -9.10
CA GLU A 76 -1.40 5.93 -10.49
C GLU A 76 -0.45 4.79 -10.84
N VAL A 77 -1.01 3.64 -11.21
CA VAL A 77 -0.25 2.42 -11.46
C VAL A 77 -0.12 2.07 -12.94
N ALA A 78 -0.46 3.01 -13.83
CA ALA A 78 -0.22 2.84 -15.25
C ALA A 78 1.27 2.53 -15.50
N GLU A 79 1.51 1.57 -16.40
CA GLU A 79 2.84 1.11 -16.81
C GLU A 79 3.67 0.41 -15.72
N LEU A 80 3.11 0.18 -14.53
CA LEU A 80 3.75 -0.61 -13.49
C LEU A 80 3.37 -2.09 -13.62
N GLN A 81 4.30 -2.97 -13.26
CA GLN A 81 4.05 -4.42 -13.20
C GLN A 81 3.24 -4.77 -11.93
N VAL A 82 1.95 -4.47 -11.98
CA VAL A 82 1.00 -4.82 -10.91
C VAL A 82 0.53 -6.26 -11.09
N VAL A 83 0.57 -7.03 -10.01
CA VAL A 83 0.07 -8.40 -9.95
C VAL A 83 -0.93 -8.50 -8.81
N GLU A 84 -2.09 -9.09 -9.09
CA GLU A 84 -3.04 -9.45 -8.04
C GLU A 84 -2.57 -10.71 -7.33
N GLY A 85 -2.33 -10.62 -6.03
CA GLY A 85 -1.98 -11.77 -5.19
C GLY A 85 -3.23 -12.51 -4.71
N ARG A 86 -4.23 -11.74 -4.26
CA ARG A 86 -5.60 -12.18 -3.95
C ARG A 86 -6.54 -10.99 -4.10
N ALA A 87 -7.85 -11.25 -3.98
CA ALA A 87 -8.87 -10.20 -3.96
C ALA A 87 -8.46 -9.04 -3.03
N CYS A 88 -8.49 -7.83 -3.59
CA CYS A 88 -8.13 -6.57 -2.94
C CYS A 88 -6.67 -6.41 -2.49
N VAL A 89 -5.76 -7.32 -2.86
CA VAL A 89 -4.33 -7.23 -2.52
C VAL A 89 -3.49 -7.36 -3.78
N PHE A 90 -2.87 -6.26 -4.16
CA PHE A 90 -2.03 -6.13 -5.33
C PHE A 90 -0.58 -5.87 -4.91
N VAL A 91 0.35 -6.28 -5.75
CA VAL A 91 1.78 -6.03 -5.58
C VAL A 91 2.36 -5.44 -6.84
N ILE A 92 3.05 -4.31 -6.72
CA ILE A 92 3.99 -3.85 -7.74
C ILE A 92 5.29 -4.62 -7.52
N ARG A 93 5.66 -5.49 -8.45
CA ARG A 93 6.89 -6.29 -8.32
C ARG A 93 8.11 -5.39 -8.50
N ASN A 94 8.83 -5.17 -7.42
CA ASN A 94 10.02 -4.33 -7.38
C ASN A 94 10.77 -4.57 -6.06
N ASP A 95 12.08 -4.68 -6.10
CA ASP A 95 12.92 -4.79 -4.90
C ASP A 95 13.64 -3.48 -4.54
N GLN A 96 13.39 -2.41 -5.31
CA GLN A 96 13.90 -1.05 -5.07
C GLN A 96 12.79 -0.11 -4.59
N PRO A 97 13.13 1.04 -3.97
CA PRO A 97 12.18 2.11 -3.71
C PRO A 97 11.49 2.58 -5.00
N LEU A 98 10.17 2.70 -4.98
CA LEU A 98 9.38 3.24 -6.08
C LEU A 98 9.26 4.75 -5.93
N GLU A 99 9.69 5.53 -6.92
CA GLU A 99 9.42 6.97 -6.96
C GLU A 99 7.92 7.21 -7.18
N ILE A 100 7.28 7.95 -6.28
CA ILE A 100 5.83 8.18 -6.31
C ILE A 100 5.45 9.63 -6.63
N SER A 101 6.40 10.57 -6.65
CA SER A 101 6.11 12.01 -6.78
C SER A 101 5.28 12.35 -8.04
N SER A 102 5.58 11.71 -9.17
CA SER A 102 4.84 11.89 -10.42
C SER A 102 3.58 11.03 -10.54
N ARG A 103 3.37 10.10 -9.60
CA ARG A 103 2.27 9.11 -9.60
C ARG A 103 1.25 9.37 -8.50
N LEU A 104 1.56 10.27 -7.57
CA LEU A 104 0.69 10.60 -6.45
C LEU A 104 -0.51 11.41 -6.94
N VAL A 105 -1.70 10.82 -6.84
CA VAL A 105 -2.95 11.49 -7.20
C VAL A 105 -3.55 12.21 -5.99
N ARG A 106 -3.53 11.57 -4.83
CA ARG A 106 -4.07 12.11 -3.57
C ARG A 106 -3.45 11.38 -2.38
N SER A 107 -3.44 12.02 -1.22
CA SER A 107 -3.17 11.37 0.07
C SER A 107 -4.00 12.02 1.17
N GLY A 108 -4.20 11.32 2.28
CA GLY A 108 -4.91 11.88 3.43
C GLY A 108 -5.14 10.85 4.53
N ALA A 109 -5.90 11.26 5.54
CA ALA A 109 -6.50 10.36 6.52
C ALA A 109 -7.67 9.57 5.88
N SER A 110 -7.97 8.39 6.41
CA SER A 110 -9.06 7.49 5.99
C SER A 110 -9.84 6.92 7.16
#